data_AF-A0A8T1CZY5-F1
#
_entry.id   AF-A0A8T1CZY5-F1
#
_cell.length_a   1.000
_cell.length_b   1.000
_cell.length_c   1.000
_cell.angle_alpha   90.00
_cell.angle_beta   90.00
_cell.angle_gamma   90.00
#
_symmetry.space_group_name_H-M   'P 1'
#
loop_
_entity.id
_entity.type
_entity.pdbx_description
1 polymer ?
#
loop_
_entity_poly.entity_id
_entity_poly.type
_entity_poly.pdbx_seq_one_letter_code
_entity_poly.pdbx_strand_id
1 'polypeptide(L)' 'MRENKLYANLNKFNFCAPEIPVLSCYVSKNGVRADPEKVSSIYAWPTPQNPTELRQWLGLANYLHKYTKNYSGLI' A
#
# COMPACT_ATOMS: atom_id res chain seq x y z
N MET A 1 24.82 10.87 6.42
CA MET A 1 23.89 12.02 6.27
C MET A 1 24.59 13.37 6.42
N ARG A 2 25.30 13.64 7.51
CA ARG A 2 25.94 14.95 7.74
C ARG A 2 27.08 15.27 6.76
N GLU A 3 27.94 14.30 6.46
CA GLU A 3 29.03 14.45 5.48
C GLU A 3 28.52 14.79 4.07
N ASN A 4 27.39 14.20 3.68
CA ASN A 4 26.74 14.44 2.40
C ASN A 4 25.71 15.58 2.42
N LYS A 5 25.65 16.37 3.52
CA LYS A 5 24.68 17.47 3.71
C LYS A 5 23.21 17.06 3.48
N LEU A 6 22.87 15.82 3.84
CA LEU A 6 21.50 15.31 3.81
C LEU A 6 20.82 15.62 5.15
N TYR A 7 19.63 16.22 5.09
CA TYR A 7 18.83 16.58 6.25
C TYR A 7 17.51 15.81 6.25
N ALA A 8 17.15 15.25 7.40
CA ALA A 8 15.88 14.57 7.59
C ALA A 8 14.75 15.58 7.76
N ASN A 9 13.63 15.36 7.06
CA ASN A 9 12.40 16.10 7.33
C ASN A 9 11.70 15.47 8.54
N LEU A 10 11.81 16.09 9.71
CA LEU A 10 11.26 15.56 10.97
C LEU A 10 9.74 15.28 10.89
N ASN A 11 8.98 16.04 10.09
CA ASN A 11 7.54 15.83 9.94
C ASN A 11 7.19 14.51 9.23
N LYS A 12 8.15 13.88 8.56
CA LYS A 12 7.98 12.61 7.84
C LYS A 12 8.51 11.39 8.60
N PHE A 13 9.13 11.58 9.77
CA PHE A 13 9.69 10.49 10.55
C PHE A 13 8.75 10.04 11.65
N ASN A 14 8.56 8.72 11.74
CA ASN A 14 7.92 8.06 12.88
C ASN A 14 8.98 7.29 13.66
N PHE A 15 9.16 7.61 14.94
CA PHE A 15 10.13 6.95 15.82
C PHE A 15 9.42 6.10 16.86
N CYS A 16 9.98 4.93 17.17
CA CYS A 16 9.53 4.03 18.23
C CYS A 16 8.02 3.68 18.20
N ALA A 17 7.39 3.75 17.03
CA ALA A 17 5.99 3.37 16.87
C ALA A 17 5.87 1.84 16.78
N PRO A 18 4.78 1.24 17.33
CA PRO A 18 4.53 -0.20 17.22
C PRO A 18 4.33 -0.66 15.78
N GLU A 19 3.97 0.27 14.90
CA GLU A 19 3.78 0.07 13.48
C GLU A 19 4.15 1.34 12.72
N ILE A 20 4.80 1.20 11.56
CA ILE A 20 5.35 2.33 10.79
C ILE A 20 4.93 2.19 9.32
N PRO A 21 4.45 3.27 8.67
CA PRO A 21 4.20 3.29 7.23
C PRO A 21 5.53 3.30 6.44
N VAL A 22 5.69 2.35 5.52
CA VAL A 22 6.87 2.20 4.65
C VAL A 22 6.40 1.84 3.24
N LEU A 23 6.80 2.60 2.22
CA LEU A 23 6.56 2.28 0.80
C LEU A 23 5.14 1.74 0.50
N SER A 24 4.12 2.46 0.99
CA SER A 24 2.71 2.09 0.86
C SER A 24 2.30 0.78 1.54
N CYS A 25 2.93 0.38 2.62
CA CYS A 25 2.48 -0.69 3.50
C CYS A 25 2.76 -0.29 4.96
N TYR A 26 2.22 -1.04 5.90
CA TYR A 26 2.52 -0.85 7.32
C TYR A 26 3.34 -2.04 7.82
N VAL A 27 4.44 -1.74 8.49
CA VAL A 27 5.38 -2.72 9.04
C VAL A 27 5.29 -2.69 10.56
N SER A 28 5.05 -3.85 11.16
CA SER A 28 5.00 -4.03 12.61
C SER A 28 5.81 -5.27 13.03
N LYS A 29 5.90 -5.51 14.34
CA LYS A 29 6.48 -6.76 14.89
C LYS A 29 5.78 -8.03 14.38
N ASN A 30 4.51 -7.92 13.97
CA ASN A 30 3.69 -9.05 13.53
C ASN A 30 3.82 -9.30 12.02
N GLY A 31 4.59 -8.48 11.30
CA GLY A 31 4.79 -8.59 9.87
C GLY A 31 4.34 -7.34 9.11
N VAL A 32 4.08 -7.53 7.82
CA VAL A 32 3.72 -6.46 6.87
C VAL A 32 2.25 -6.58 6.51
N ARG A 33 1.51 -5.47 6.61
CA ARG A 33 0.10 -5.40 6.18
C ARG A 33 -0.11 -4.32 5.13
N ALA A 34 -1.18 -4.48 4.36
CA ALA A 34 -1.63 -3.49 3.40
C ALA A 34 -1.98 -2.16 4.07
N ASP A 35 -1.80 -1.08 3.33
CA ASP A 35 -2.24 0.26 3.72
C ASP A 35 -3.78 0.33 3.71
N PRO A 36 -4.44 0.62 4.85
CA PRO A 36 -5.89 0.68 4.93
C PRO A 36 -6.50 1.69 3.95
N GLU A 37 -5.80 2.80 3.69
CA GLU A 37 -6.29 3.82 2.75
C GLU A 37 -6.31 3.27 1.32
N LYS A 38 -5.23 2.58 0.91
CA LYS A 38 -5.20 1.93 -0.41
C LYS A 38 -6.25 0.83 -0.54
N VAL A 39 -6.42 0.01 0.50
CA VAL A 39 -7.46 -1.02 0.52
C VAL A 39 -8.84 -0.37 0.38
N SER A 40 -9.10 0.71 1.12
CA SER A 40 -10.35 1.46 1.04
C SER A 40 -10.58 2.08 -0.34
N SER A 41 -9.54 2.61 -1.00
CA SER A 41 -9.65 3.15 -2.35
C SER A 41 -9.97 2.08 -3.40
N ILE A 42 -9.37 0.89 -3.28
CA ILE A 42 -9.67 -0.24 -4.18
C ILE A 42 -11.11 -0.73 -3.96
N TYR A 43 -11.56 -0.78 -2.70
CA TYR A 43 -12.92 -1.18 -2.34
C TYR A 43 -13.98 -0.18 -2.78
N ALA A 44 -13.71 1.12 -2.63
CA ALA A 44 -14.63 2.19 -3.01
C ALA A 44 -14.67 2.46 -4.52
N TRP A 45 -13.85 1.76 -5.31
CA TRP A 45 -13.84 1.94 -6.76
C TRP A 45 -15.20 1.55 -7.36
N PRO A 46 -15.80 2.40 -8.22
CA PRO A 46 -17.10 2.11 -8.81
C PRO A 46 -17.03 0.89 -9.73
N THR A 47 -18.13 0.14 -9.85
CA THR A 47 -18.18 -1.05 -10.72
C THR A 47 -17.80 -0.67 -12.15
N PRO A 48 -16.70 -1.23 -12.71
CA PRO A 48 -16.23 -0.90 -14.05
C PRO A 48 -17.30 -1.18 -15.11
N GLN A 49 -17.54 -0.24 -16.01
CA GLN A 49 -18.55 -0.37 -17.06
C GLN A 49 -17.94 -0.72 -18.42
N ASN A 50 -16.62 -0.60 -18.56
CA ASN A 50 -15.93 -0.89 -19.81
C ASN A 50 -14.59 -1.61 -19.59
N PRO A 51 -14.02 -2.25 -20.63
CA PRO A 51 -12.77 -3.00 -20.50
C PRO A 51 -11.57 -2.16 -20.06
N THR A 52 -11.56 -0.85 -20.36
CA THR A 52 -10.48 0.05 -19.97
C THR A 52 -10.49 0.29 -18.46
N GLU A 53 -11.65 0.62 -17.90
CA GLU A 53 -11.84 0.78 -16.45
C GLU A 53 -11.56 -0.52 -15.70
N LEU A 54 -11.95 -1.67 -16.26
CA LEU A 54 -11.66 -2.97 -15.66
C LEU A 54 -10.14 -3.20 -15.54
N ARG A 55 -9.37 -2.91 -16.60
CA ARG A 55 -7.91 -3.04 -16.56
C ARG A 55 -7.26 -2.07 -15.56
N GLN A 56 -7.79 -0.84 -15.44
CA GLN A 56 -7.32 0.13 -14.45
C GLN A 56 -7.56 -0.38 -13.02
N TRP A 57 -8.77 -0.86 -12.74
CA TRP A 57 -9.10 -1.45 -11.45
C TRP A 57 -8.23 -2.67 -11.15
N LEU A 58 -8.04 -3.58 -12.10
CA LEU A 58 -7.17 -4.74 -11.95
C LEU A 58 -5.71 -4.35 -11.66
N GLY A 59 -5.21 -3.30 -12.31
CA GLY A 59 -3.87 -2.75 -12.04
C GLY A 59 -3.73 -2.25 -10.60
N LEU A 60 -4.77 -1.62 -10.05
CA LEU A 60 -4.81 -1.19 -8.66
C LEU A 60 -4.96 -2.37 -7.71
N ALA A 61 -5.91 -3.27 -7.98
CA ALA A 61 -6.19 -4.47 -7.19
C ALA A 61 -4.96 -5.37 -7.06
N ASN A 62 -4.08 -5.39 -8.08
CA ASN A 62 -2.82 -6.15 -8.04
C ASN A 62 -1.93 -5.76 -6.86
N TYR A 63 -2.05 -4.56 -6.29
CA TYR A 63 -1.39 -4.20 -5.02
C TYR A 63 -1.68 -5.22 -3.90
N LEU A 64 -2.86 -5.83 -3.88
CA LEU A 64 -3.30 -6.78 -2.87
C LEU A 64 -2.68 -8.18 -3.04
N HIS A 65 -2.02 -8.48 -4.15
CA HIS A 65 -1.46 -9.81 -4.43
C HIS A 65 -0.51 -10.31 -3.33
N LYS A 66 0.18 -9.39 -2.64
CA LYS A 66 1.16 -9.69 -1.58
C LYS A 66 0.51 -10.03 -0.24
N TYR A 67 -0.75 -9.65 -0.05
CA TYR A 67 -1.46 -9.71 1.22
C TYR A 67 -2.60 -10.74 1.22
N THR A 68 -2.97 -11.23 0.03
CA THR A 68 -4.05 -12.20 -0.16
C THR A 68 -3.50 -13.54 -0.65
N LYS A 69 -3.72 -14.61 0.13
CA LYS A 69 -3.40 -15.97 -0.32
C LYS A 69 -4.29 -16.35 -1.53
N ASN A 70 -3.69 -17.00 -2.52
CA ASN A 70 -4.38 -17.44 -3.74
C ASN A 70 -5.06 -16.30 -4.51
N TYR A 71 -4.46 -15.10 -4.51
CA TYR A 71 -4.98 -13.92 -5.22
C TYR A 71 -5.35 -14.23 -6.68
N SER A 72 -4.51 -14.98 -7.40
CA SER A 72 -4.75 -15.35 -8.80
C SER A 72 -6.02 -16.20 -9.04
N GLY A 73 -6.56 -16.85 -8.01
CA GLY A 73 -7.83 -17.60 -8.13
C GLY A 73 -9.07 -16.76 -7.82
N LEU A 74 -8.91 -15.51 -7.38
CA LEU A 74 -9.98 -14.58 -7.04
C LEU A 74 -10.30 -13.59 -8.17
N ILE A 75 -9.49 -13.57 -9.22
CA ILE A 75 -9.53 -12.62 -10.35
C ILE A 75 -9.75 -13.42 -11.62
#